data_AF-A0A9C9G4R9-F1
#
_entry.id   AF-A0A9C9G4R9-F1
#
_cell.length_a   1.000
_cell.length_b   1.000
_cell.length_c   1.000
_cell.angle_alpha   90.00
_cell.angle_beta   90.00
_cell.angle_gamma   90.00
#
_symmetry.space_group_name_H-M   'P 1'
#
loop_
_entity.id
_entity.type
_entity.pdbx_description
1 polymer ?
#
loop_
_entity_poly.entity_id
_entity_poly.type
_entity_poly.pdbx_seq_one_letter_code
_entity_poly.pdbx_strand_id
1 'polypeptide(L)'
;MNTVIVFTAKDVKKTIEQGGSGNWKLNAERVKKCHYVLLTANSHHRESTHPRSKHGHAFLIGKISVPIPEAYDDLGNKEDNRWIIQFDEYAEIDIPGAWGGYQNPVKYADLSDFSIDTEDLDWKPFPKDQIINRAHLGVRALTIEEAKLGISKKLGVPANCIEITIRA
;
A
#
# COMPACT_ATOMS: atom_id res chain seq x y z
N MET A 1 -10.19 -0.84 17.71
CA MET A 1 -9.97 -0.64 16.26
C MET A 1 -8.75 -1.40 15.81
N ASN A 2 -8.98 -2.60 15.31
CA ASN A 2 -7.97 -3.48 14.70
C ASN A 2 -7.99 -3.41 13.16
N THR A 3 -8.84 -2.58 12.55
CA THR A 3 -9.02 -2.48 11.10
C THR A 3 -8.95 -1.04 10.62
N VAL A 4 -8.31 -0.84 9.47
CA VAL A 4 -8.34 0.41 8.71
C VAL A 4 -9.13 0.21 7.42
N ILE A 5 -10.15 1.03 7.21
CA ILE A 5 -10.99 1.03 6.02
C ILE A 5 -10.52 2.15 5.12
N VAL A 6 -10.33 1.85 3.84
CA VAL A 6 -9.95 2.83 2.83
C VAL A 6 -10.97 2.85 1.70
N PHE A 7 -11.24 4.04 1.17
CA PHE A 7 -12.24 4.27 0.14
C PHE A 7 -11.56 4.64 -1.17
N THR A 8 -11.50 3.69 -2.09
CA THR A 8 -10.58 3.73 -3.24
C THR A 8 -11.28 3.52 -4.57
N ALA A 9 -10.82 4.24 -5.60
CA ALA A 9 -11.24 4.06 -6.99
C ALA A 9 -10.56 2.86 -7.66
N LYS A 10 -9.52 2.31 -7.01
CA LYS A 10 -8.65 1.25 -7.55
C LYS A 10 -9.26 -0.11 -7.27
N ASP A 11 -9.28 -0.98 -8.27
CA ASP A 11 -9.67 -2.38 -8.10
C ASP A 11 -8.51 -3.23 -7.56
N VAL A 12 -8.75 -4.54 -7.41
CA VAL A 12 -7.76 -5.52 -6.92
C VAL A 12 -6.51 -5.52 -7.79
N LYS A 13 -6.68 -5.54 -9.12
CA LYS A 13 -5.57 -5.54 -10.07
C LYS A 13 -4.71 -4.28 -9.88
N LYS A 14 -5.33 -3.11 -9.79
CA LYS A 14 -4.61 -1.84 -9.62
C LYS A 14 -3.93 -1.74 -8.26
N THR A 15 -4.55 -2.28 -7.22
CA THR A 15 -3.98 -2.37 -5.85
C THR A 15 -2.71 -3.21 -5.84
N ILE A 16 -2.75 -4.38 -6.49
CA ILE A 16 -1.59 -5.25 -6.71
C ILE A 16 -0.52 -4.53 -7.53
N GLU A 17 -0.91 -3.97 -8.67
CA GLU A 17 -0.03 -3.18 -9.54
C GLU A 17 0.57 -1.98 -8.82
N GLN A 18 0.01 -1.54 -7.68
CA GLN A 18 0.50 -0.45 -6.83
C GLN A 18 1.25 -0.90 -5.58
N GLY A 19 1.27 -2.19 -5.30
CA GLY A 19 1.99 -2.74 -4.16
C GLY A 19 1.31 -2.47 -2.82
N GLY A 20 0.03 -2.11 -2.83
CA GLY A 20 -0.75 -1.81 -1.63
C GLY A 20 -1.95 -0.92 -1.91
N SER A 21 -2.61 -0.48 -0.84
CA SER A 21 -3.92 0.18 -0.93
C SER A 21 -3.95 1.60 -1.51
N GLY A 22 -2.80 2.28 -1.65
CA GLY A 22 -2.70 3.61 -2.29
C GLY A 22 -2.12 4.72 -1.41
N ASN A 23 -2.23 5.98 -1.85
CA ASN A 23 -1.47 7.12 -1.33
C ASN A 23 -2.28 7.91 -0.29
N TRP A 24 -2.33 7.43 0.94
CA TRP A 24 -3.26 7.92 1.95
C TRP A 24 -2.65 8.95 2.90
N LYS A 25 -3.41 10.01 3.21
CA LYS A 25 -3.17 10.81 4.41
C LYS A 25 -3.77 10.08 5.61
N LEU A 26 -2.91 9.43 6.41
CA LEU A 26 -3.32 8.63 7.56
C LEU A 26 -2.37 8.80 8.74
N ASN A 27 -2.74 8.19 9.87
CA ASN A 27 -1.92 8.13 11.07
C ASN A 27 -1.19 6.78 11.12
N ALA A 28 0.09 6.76 10.75
CA ALA A 28 0.88 5.53 10.66
C ALA A 28 0.94 4.76 12.00
N GLU A 29 0.99 5.45 13.14
CA GLU A 29 1.00 4.81 14.47
C GLU A 29 -0.31 4.10 14.80
N ARG A 30 -1.43 4.55 14.23
CA ARG A 30 -2.71 3.83 14.35
C ARG A 30 -2.76 2.64 13.40
N VAL A 31 -2.25 2.78 12.18
CA VAL A 31 -2.18 1.67 11.21
C VAL A 31 -1.31 0.53 11.72
N LYS A 32 -0.17 0.82 12.36
CA LYS A 32 0.71 -0.19 12.99
C LYS A 32 0.02 -1.03 14.06
N LYS A 33 -1.10 -0.54 14.64
CA LYS A 33 -1.91 -1.28 15.63
C LYS A 33 -3.07 -2.04 14.98
N CYS A 34 -3.32 -1.82 13.70
CA CYS A 34 -4.34 -2.53 12.94
C CYS A 34 -3.73 -3.82 12.38
N HIS A 35 -4.53 -4.89 12.40
CA HIS A 35 -4.19 -6.17 11.81
C HIS A 35 -4.71 -6.27 10.36
N TYR A 36 -5.83 -5.60 10.07
CA TYR A 36 -6.52 -5.71 8.80
C TYR A 36 -6.69 -4.35 8.11
N VAL A 37 -6.65 -4.38 6.77
CA VAL A 37 -7.09 -3.28 5.91
C VAL A 37 -8.27 -3.73 5.07
N LEU A 38 -9.32 -2.92 5.01
CA LEU A 38 -10.54 -3.18 4.24
C LEU A 38 -10.64 -2.14 3.11
N LEU A 39 -10.59 -2.59 1.85
CA LEU A 39 -10.76 -1.70 0.71
C LEU A 39 -12.23 -1.66 0.31
N THR A 40 -12.76 -0.44 0.24
CA THR A 40 -14.14 -0.16 -0.16
C THR A 40 -14.17 0.61 -1.47
N ALA A 41 -15.12 0.27 -2.34
CA ALA A 41 -15.16 0.76 -3.71
C ALA A 41 -15.74 2.17 -3.82
N ASN A 42 -14.92 3.12 -4.25
CA ASN A 42 -15.36 4.46 -4.64
C ASN A 42 -15.77 4.49 -6.12
N SER A 43 -16.90 3.84 -6.44
CA SER A 43 -17.42 3.77 -7.81
C SER A 43 -17.83 5.11 -8.42
N HIS A 44 -17.88 6.18 -7.61
CA HIS A 44 -18.27 7.51 -8.07
C HIS A 44 -17.09 8.36 -8.52
N HIS A 45 -15.86 7.94 -8.21
CA HIS A 45 -14.67 8.60 -8.70
C HIS A 45 -14.55 8.48 -10.23
N ARG A 46 -14.08 9.54 -10.90
CA ARG A 46 -13.98 9.58 -12.37
C ARG A 46 -13.09 8.48 -12.94
N GLU A 47 -11.98 8.21 -12.26
CA GLU A 47 -10.99 7.18 -12.64
C GLU A 47 -11.32 5.79 -12.05
N SER A 48 -12.51 5.59 -11.52
CA SER A 48 -12.88 4.30 -10.89
C SER A 48 -13.16 3.23 -11.93
N THR A 49 -12.58 2.04 -11.74
CA THR A 49 -12.92 0.83 -12.51
C THR A 49 -14.03 0.01 -11.85
N HIS A 50 -14.44 0.37 -10.64
CA HIS A 50 -15.53 -0.32 -9.92
C HIS A 50 -16.89 -0.11 -10.59
N PRO A 51 -17.75 -1.15 -10.66
CA PRO A 51 -19.14 -1.00 -11.06
C PRO A 51 -19.89 -0.01 -10.16
N ARG A 52 -20.79 0.80 -10.73
CA ARG A 52 -21.60 1.78 -9.98
C ARG A 52 -22.43 1.12 -8.88
N SER A 53 -22.93 -0.09 -9.10
CA SER A 53 -23.68 -0.89 -8.12
C SER A 53 -22.85 -1.33 -6.91
N LYS A 54 -21.51 -1.26 -6.99
CA LYS A 54 -20.60 -1.65 -5.91
C LYS A 54 -20.14 -0.48 -5.04
N HIS A 55 -20.71 0.71 -5.20
CA HIS A 55 -20.30 1.87 -4.41
C HIS A 55 -20.39 1.60 -2.90
N GLY A 56 -19.28 1.76 -2.19
CA GLY A 56 -19.16 1.53 -0.76
C GLY A 56 -19.14 0.06 -0.34
N HIS A 57 -19.12 -0.90 -1.28
CA HIS A 57 -18.90 -2.30 -0.96
C HIS A 57 -17.44 -2.52 -0.57
N ALA A 58 -17.19 -3.32 0.46
CA ALA A 58 -15.87 -3.88 0.69
C ALA A 58 -15.63 -5.00 -0.32
N PHE A 59 -14.52 -4.88 -1.07
CA PHE A 59 -14.16 -5.82 -2.13
C PHE A 59 -12.87 -6.59 -1.85
N LEU A 60 -12.05 -6.11 -0.91
CA LEU A 60 -10.79 -6.75 -0.53
C LEU A 60 -10.50 -6.51 0.94
N ILE A 61 -10.04 -7.57 1.62
CA ILE A 61 -9.42 -7.48 2.95
C ILE A 61 -7.96 -7.93 2.85
N GLY A 62 -7.06 -7.21 3.51
CA GLY A 62 -5.63 -7.55 3.57
C GLY A 62 -5.12 -7.64 5.01
N LYS A 63 -4.17 -8.53 5.28
CA LYS A 63 -3.43 -8.61 6.54
C LYS A 63 -2.26 -7.64 6.49
N ILE A 64 -2.32 -6.55 7.26
CA ILE A 64 -1.35 -5.46 7.22
C ILE A 64 0.04 -5.98 7.55
N SER A 65 1.02 -5.63 6.72
CA SER A 65 2.43 -5.91 6.97
C SER A 65 3.11 -4.68 7.57
N VAL A 66 3.18 -3.59 6.81
CA VAL A 66 3.76 -2.33 7.24
C VAL A 66 3.20 -1.15 6.42
N PRO A 67 2.95 0.02 7.03
CA PRO A 67 2.73 1.25 6.28
C PRO A 67 4.06 1.81 5.77
N ILE A 68 4.17 2.06 4.48
CA ILE A 68 5.35 2.68 3.84
C ILE A 68 5.05 4.14 3.49
N PRO A 69 5.96 5.08 3.78
CA PRO A 69 5.80 6.47 3.33
C PRO A 69 5.87 6.55 1.81
N GLU A 70 4.96 7.31 1.22
CA GLU A 70 4.88 7.62 -0.19
C GLU A 70 5.02 9.13 -0.38
N ALA A 71 5.89 9.53 -1.29
CA ALA A 71 6.21 10.93 -1.55
C ALA A 71 5.36 11.53 -2.68
N TYR A 72 4.50 10.73 -3.31
CA TYR A 72 3.69 11.15 -4.45
C TYR A 72 2.20 10.86 -4.25
N ASP A 73 1.35 11.73 -4.79
CA ASP A 73 -0.09 11.47 -4.89
C ASP A 73 -0.43 10.53 -6.06
N ASP A 74 -1.71 10.20 -6.21
CA ASP A 74 -2.19 9.34 -7.31
C ASP A 74 -2.01 9.95 -8.71
N LEU A 75 -1.68 11.24 -8.80
CA LEU A 75 -1.41 11.98 -10.05
C LEU A 75 0.10 12.14 -10.31
N GLY A 76 0.97 11.62 -9.43
CA GLY A 76 2.42 11.73 -9.53
C GLY A 76 2.97 13.09 -9.07
N ASN A 77 2.16 13.92 -8.42
CA ASN A 77 2.65 15.15 -7.80
C ASN A 77 3.35 14.82 -6.49
N LYS A 78 4.49 15.47 -6.25
CA LYS A 78 5.17 15.33 -4.97
C LYS A 78 4.27 15.88 -3.85
N GLU A 79 3.90 15.01 -2.93
CA GLU A 79 3.12 15.35 -1.75
C GLU A 79 3.63 14.55 -0.56
N ASP A 80 4.30 15.24 0.35
CA ASP A 80 4.82 14.62 1.56
C ASP A 80 3.66 14.18 2.49
N ASN A 81 3.93 13.21 3.37
CA ASN A 81 2.98 12.64 4.35
C ASN A 81 1.86 11.75 3.78
N ARG A 82 2.06 11.14 2.62
CA ARG A 82 1.20 10.04 2.17
C ARG A 82 1.82 8.69 2.54
N TRP A 83 0.96 7.69 2.66
CA TRP A 83 1.34 6.34 3.09
C TRP A 83 0.63 5.29 2.27
N ILE A 84 1.36 4.26 1.87
CA ILE A 84 0.83 3.02 1.31
C ILE A 84 0.70 2.00 2.43
N ILE A 85 -0.51 1.47 2.61
CA ILE A 85 -0.72 0.32 3.50
C ILE A 85 -0.46 -0.94 2.68
N GLN A 86 0.63 -1.62 3.00
CA GLN A 86 0.97 -2.93 2.45
C GLN A 86 0.38 -4.04 3.30
N PHE A 87 0.19 -5.19 2.67
CA PHE A 87 -0.31 -6.39 3.32
C PHE A 87 0.40 -7.62 2.77
N ASP A 88 0.54 -8.64 3.62
CA ASP A 88 1.24 -9.89 3.30
C ASP A 88 0.33 -10.86 2.55
N GLU A 89 -0.95 -10.86 2.91
CA GLU A 89 -1.99 -11.71 2.34
C GLU A 89 -3.23 -10.87 2.11
N TYR A 90 -4.04 -11.26 1.15
CA TYR A 90 -5.33 -10.65 0.87
C TYR A 90 -6.37 -11.70 0.51
N ALA A 91 -7.63 -11.37 0.77
CA ALA A 91 -8.78 -12.13 0.29
C ALA A 91 -9.75 -11.19 -0.42
N GLU A 92 -10.36 -11.68 -1.49
CA GLU A 92 -11.43 -10.98 -2.19
C GLU A 92 -12.75 -11.26 -1.49
N ILE A 93 -13.53 -10.21 -1.26
CA ILE A 93 -14.80 -10.28 -0.52
C ILE A 93 -15.84 -9.44 -1.27
N ASP A 94 -17.10 -9.52 -0.87
CA ASP A 94 -18.16 -8.66 -1.42
C ASP A 94 -19.19 -8.36 -0.32
N ILE A 95 -18.87 -7.36 0.50
CA ILE A 95 -19.72 -6.95 1.62
C ILE A 95 -20.35 -5.59 1.31
N PRO A 96 -21.68 -5.51 1.13
CA PRO A 96 -22.36 -4.25 0.89
C PRO A 96 -22.29 -3.32 2.10
N GLY A 97 -22.32 -2.01 1.86
CA GLY A 97 -22.49 -1.01 2.92
C GLY A 97 -21.31 -0.86 3.91
N ALA A 98 -20.14 -1.41 3.58
CA ALA A 98 -18.96 -1.30 4.44
C ALA A 98 -18.44 0.16 4.56
N TRP A 99 -18.73 1.02 3.58
CA TRP A 99 -18.43 2.45 3.67
C TRP A 99 -19.63 3.28 4.14
N GLY A 100 -19.54 3.82 5.36
CA GLY A 100 -20.61 4.62 6.00
C GLY A 100 -20.72 6.09 5.56
N GLY A 101 -20.18 6.46 4.39
CA GLY A 101 -20.31 7.83 3.86
C GLY A 101 -19.44 8.88 4.55
N TYR A 102 -18.27 8.50 5.06
CA TYR A 102 -17.36 9.41 5.76
C TYR A 102 -16.68 10.41 4.81
N GLN A 103 -16.38 11.61 5.32
CA GLN A 103 -15.69 12.66 4.54
C GLN A 103 -14.26 12.31 4.18
N ASN A 104 -13.52 11.71 5.12
CA ASN A 104 -12.14 11.27 4.86
C ASN A 104 -12.16 9.87 4.26
N PRO A 105 -11.35 9.58 3.24
CA PRO A 105 -11.32 8.28 2.58
C PRO A 105 -10.58 7.20 3.39
N VAL A 106 -10.25 7.49 4.65
CA VAL A 106 -9.63 6.56 5.60
C VAL A 106 -10.41 6.61 6.91
N LYS A 107 -10.79 5.44 7.43
CA LYS A 107 -11.49 5.28 8.69
C LYS A 107 -10.88 4.14 9.49
N TYR A 108 -10.85 4.27 10.81
CA TYR A 108 -10.47 3.18 11.71
C TYR A 108 -11.75 2.61 12.30
N ALA A 109 -11.82 1.28 12.37
CA ALA A 109 -12.96 0.52 12.86
C ALA A 109 -12.48 -0.79 13.50
N ASP A 110 -13.40 -1.55 14.08
CA ASP A 110 -13.15 -2.91 14.50
C ASP A 110 -13.68 -3.88 13.44
N LEU A 111 -12.95 -4.97 13.16
CA LEU A 111 -13.37 -5.94 12.16
C LEU A 111 -14.73 -6.56 12.50
N SER A 112 -15.04 -6.68 13.79
CA SER A 112 -16.32 -7.16 14.30
C SER A 112 -17.52 -6.28 13.90
N ASP A 113 -17.28 -5.05 13.45
CA ASP A 113 -18.32 -4.18 12.91
C ASP A 113 -18.80 -4.65 11.51
N PHE A 114 -18.06 -5.59 10.91
CA PHE A 114 -18.36 -6.20 9.62
C PHE A 114 -18.66 -7.69 9.81
N SER A 115 -19.64 -8.21 9.10
CA SER A 115 -19.97 -9.65 9.08
C SER A 115 -18.94 -10.42 8.24
N ILE A 116 -17.67 -10.40 8.65
CA ILE A 116 -16.55 -11.06 7.99
C ILE A 116 -15.98 -12.10 8.95
N ASP A 117 -16.08 -13.37 8.56
CA ASP A 117 -15.33 -14.44 9.22
C ASP A 117 -13.98 -14.58 8.54
N THR A 118 -12.89 -14.33 9.26
CA THR A 118 -11.53 -14.38 8.70
C THR A 118 -11.00 -15.78 8.49
N GLU A 119 -11.56 -16.78 9.16
CA GLU A 119 -11.11 -18.18 9.06
C GLU A 119 -11.58 -18.83 7.76
N ASP A 120 -12.74 -18.38 7.25
CA ASP A 120 -13.38 -18.92 6.04
C ASP A 120 -12.95 -18.22 4.73
N LEU A 121 -12.01 -17.27 4.79
CA LEU A 121 -11.56 -16.53 3.62
C LEU A 121 -10.49 -17.28 2.82
N ASP A 122 -10.59 -17.18 1.49
CA ASP A 122 -9.56 -17.62 0.54
C ASP A 122 -8.38 -16.64 0.56
N TRP A 123 -7.47 -16.82 1.51
CA TRP A 123 -6.27 -15.99 1.66
C TRP A 123 -5.26 -16.31 0.56
N LYS A 124 -4.94 -15.30 -0.23
CA LYS A 124 -3.91 -15.33 -1.28
C LYS A 124 -2.70 -14.52 -0.83
N PRO A 125 -1.47 -15.00 -1.07
CA PRO A 125 -0.28 -14.20 -0.80
C PRO A 125 -0.29 -12.94 -1.67
N PHE A 126 0.07 -11.80 -1.09
CA PHE A 126 0.20 -10.56 -1.86
C PHE A 126 1.49 -10.63 -2.72
N PRO A 127 1.42 -10.34 -4.03
CA PRO A 127 2.56 -10.48 -4.93
C PRO A 127 3.60 -9.36 -4.70
N LYS A 128 4.55 -9.62 -3.79
CA LYS A 128 5.60 -8.68 -3.38
C LYS A 128 6.66 -8.38 -4.44
N ASP A 129 6.82 -9.25 -5.45
CA ASP A 129 7.83 -9.07 -6.51
C ASP A 129 7.57 -7.81 -7.36
N GLN A 130 6.31 -7.36 -7.46
CA GLN A 130 5.96 -6.10 -8.12
C GLN A 130 6.34 -4.86 -7.30
N ILE A 131 6.51 -5.00 -5.97
CA ILE A 131 6.89 -3.93 -5.05
C ILE A 131 8.39 -3.62 -5.17
N ILE A 132 9.22 -4.66 -5.29
CA ILE A 132 10.69 -4.53 -5.45
C ILE A 132 11.01 -3.75 -6.73
N ASN A 133 10.29 -4.01 -7.82
CA ASN A 133 10.45 -3.25 -9.07
C ASN A 133 10.11 -1.77 -8.89
N ARG A 134 9.19 -1.40 -7.99
CA ARG A 134 8.82 0.00 -7.73
C ARG A 134 9.78 0.74 -6.81
N ALA A 135 10.35 0.08 -5.81
CA ALA A 135 11.48 0.62 -5.06
C ALA A 135 12.67 0.90 -6.00
N HIS A 136 12.84 0.09 -7.06
CA HIS A 136 13.83 0.34 -8.12
C HIS A 136 13.39 1.38 -9.17
N LEU A 137 12.10 1.65 -9.36
CA LEU A 137 11.62 2.62 -10.36
C LEU A 137 12.09 4.06 -10.10
N GLY A 138 12.48 4.39 -8.85
CA GLY A 138 13.16 5.65 -8.50
C GLY A 138 14.68 5.54 -8.32
N VAL A 139 15.22 4.33 -8.26
CA VAL A 139 16.66 4.07 -8.10
C VAL A 139 17.23 3.71 -9.45
N ARG A 140 17.73 4.73 -10.15
CA ARG A 140 18.54 4.56 -11.36
C ARG A 140 19.62 3.50 -11.10
N ALA A 141 19.76 2.56 -12.03
CA ALA A 141 20.88 1.63 -12.02
C ALA A 141 22.20 2.42 -11.97
N LEU A 142 23.09 2.04 -11.05
CA LEU A 142 24.39 2.65 -10.87
C LEU A 142 25.47 1.70 -11.40
N THR A 143 26.48 2.28 -12.01
CA THR A 143 27.76 1.58 -12.16
C THR A 143 28.41 1.38 -10.78
N ILE A 144 29.33 0.42 -10.68
CA ILE A 144 30.11 0.20 -9.45
C ILE A 144 30.81 1.50 -9.01
N GLU A 145 31.33 2.28 -9.96
CA GLU A 145 31.99 3.56 -9.69
C GLU A 145 31.02 4.60 -9.10
N GLU A 146 29.81 4.71 -9.66
CA GLU A 146 28.80 5.62 -9.13
C GLU A 146 28.32 5.22 -7.73
N ALA A 147 28.19 3.91 -7.49
CA ALA A 147 27.87 3.39 -6.16
C ALA A 147 28.98 3.72 -5.15
N LYS A 148 30.24 3.46 -5.49
CA LYS A 148 31.40 3.81 -4.66
C LYS A 148 31.48 5.31 -4.39
N LEU A 149 31.22 6.15 -5.39
CA LEU A 149 31.21 7.60 -5.23
C LEU A 149 30.08 8.08 -4.29
N GLY A 150 28.89 7.48 -4.39
CA GLY A 150 27.77 7.76 -3.49
C GLY A 150 28.11 7.40 -2.04
N ILE A 151 28.65 6.20 -1.82
CA ILE A 151 29.08 5.73 -0.48
C ILE A 151 30.21 6.62 0.06
N SER A 152 31.17 6.99 -0.81
CA SER A 152 32.30 7.88 -0.48
C SER A 152 31.84 9.20 0.11
N LYS A 153 30.90 9.88 -0.56
CA LYS A 153 30.31 11.14 -0.08
C LYS A 153 29.59 10.97 1.26
N LYS A 154 28.92 9.84 1.48
CA LYS A 154 28.14 9.58 2.69
C LYS A 154 29.02 9.28 3.91
N LEU A 155 30.10 8.53 3.70
CA LEU A 155 30.98 8.03 4.77
C LEU A 155 32.24 8.89 4.96
N GLY A 156 32.54 9.82 4.04
CA GLY A 156 33.77 10.61 4.08
C GLY A 156 35.03 9.80 3.76
N VAL A 157 34.87 8.64 3.13
CA VAL A 157 35.96 7.72 2.77
C VAL A 157 36.22 7.83 1.27
N PRO A 158 37.48 7.90 0.78
CA PRO A 158 37.76 7.92 -0.65
C PRO A 158 37.15 6.72 -1.40
N ALA A 159 36.60 6.95 -2.59
CA ALA A 159 35.89 5.93 -3.38
C ALA A 159 36.76 4.69 -3.70
N ASN A 160 38.07 4.87 -3.87
CA ASN A 160 39.02 3.78 -4.11
C ASN A 160 39.27 2.89 -2.88
N CYS A 161 38.89 3.34 -1.69
CA CYS A 161 38.98 2.57 -0.44
C CYS A 161 37.70 1.77 -0.14
N ILE A 162 36.72 1.78 -1.06
CA ILE A 162 35.43 1.13 -0.89
C ILE A 162 35.38 -0.13 -1.77
N GLU A 163 35.09 -1.26 -1.12
CA GLU A 163 34.81 -2.56 -1.76
C GLU A 163 33.33 -2.91 -1.60
N ILE A 164 32.72 -3.43 -2.66
CA ILE A 164 31.32 -3.87 -2.68
C ILE A 164 31.33 -5.37 -2.97
N THR A 165 30.88 -6.18 -2.02
CA THR A 165 30.77 -7.64 -2.18
C THR A 165 29.31 -8.04 -2.34
N ILE A 166 29.02 -8.81 -3.39
CA ILE A 166 27.69 -9.39 -3.63
C ILE A 166 27.77 -10.87 -3.24
N ARG A 167 26.89 -11.33 -2.36
CA ARG A 167 26.69 -12.75 -2.07
C ARG A 167 25.37 -13.15 -2.69
N ALA A 168 25.41 -14.14 -3.59
CA ALA A 168 24.25 -14.75 -4.22
C ALA A 168 24.08 -16.16 -3.68
#